data_AF-A0A7S2CNY4-F1
#
_entry.id   AF-A0A7S2CNY4-F1
#
_cell.length_a   1.000
_cell.length_b   1.000
_cell.length_c   1.000
_cell.angle_alpha   90.00
_cell.angle_beta   90.00
_cell.angle_gamma   90.00
#
_symmetry.space_group_name_H-M   'P 1'
#
loop_
_entity.id
_entity.type
_entity.pdbx_description
1 polymer ?
#
loop_
_entity_poly.entity_id
_entity_poly.type
_entity_poly.pdbx_seq_one_letter_code
_entity_poly.pdbx_strand_id
1 'polypeptide(L)'
;KPQYLLMPTSAGIFNITLRCNAMPKLDLGFVVMRQVAADRGGRKTSEKVRKNELLHKTTWRPTDTATAELELVVPSDGNGYVVIPCTFDAGHQAAFELHVISVGGDSFAMTELLDAGAAAPPGAGGRTSARAGPPLAPGGTAGMNPTVPTGGSGSGSGGTSAAAAASGADSGGTPLGENEVATVSEGQGLSKKQLA
;
A
#
# COMPACT_ATOMS: atom_id res chain seq x y z
N LYS A 1 -12.07 9.55 -10.88
CA LYS A 1 -10.77 8.93 -11.21
C LYS A 1 -10.46 7.98 -10.06
N PRO A 2 -9.98 6.75 -10.30
CA PRO A 2 -9.64 5.83 -9.21
C PRO A 2 -8.54 6.43 -8.33
N GLN A 3 -8.57 6.11 -7.04
CA GLN A 3 -7.63 6.63 -6.04
C GLN A 3 -7.18 5.48 -5.17
N TYR A 4 -5.89 5.44 -4.84
CA TYR A 4 -5.30 4.39 -4.03
C TYR A 4 -4.57 5.00 -2.85
N LEU A 5 -4.84 4.48 -1.66
CA LEU A 5 -4.12 4.81 -0.44
C LEU A 5 -2.90 3.89 -0.31
N LEU A 6 -1.73 4.49 -0.25
CA LEU A 6 -0.45 3.86 0.05
C LEU A 6 -0.02 4.22 1.47
N MET A 7 0.21 3.20 2.31
CA MET A 7 0.59 3.32 3.71
C MET A 7 1.94 2.61 3.94
N PRO A 8 3.07 3.33 3.89
CA PRO A 8 4.36 2.78 4.27
C PRO A 8 4.40 2.42 5.76
N THR A 9 4.99 1.27 6.11
CA THR A 9 5.24 0.92 7.53
C THR A 9 6.60 1.40 8.03
N SER A 10 7.51 1.72 7.11
CA SER A 10 8.82 2.33 7.35
C SER A 10 9.11 3.39 6.29
N ALA A 11 10.08 4.26 6.56
CA ALA A 11 10.56 5.23 5.59
C ALA A 11 11.49 4.55 4.59
N GLY A 12 11.38 4.90 3.31
CA GLY A 12 12.17 4.26 2.26
C GLY A 12 11.89 4.80 0.86
N ILE A 13 12.57 4.22 -0.12
CA ILE A 13 12.39 4.55 -1.54
C ILE A 13 11.37 3.59 -2.15
N PHE A 14 10.39 4.15 -2.85
CA PHE A 14 9.32 3.43 -3.52
C PHE A 14 9.36 3.67 -5.02
N ASN A 15 9.30 2.59 -5.79
CA ASN A 15 9.11 2.61 -7.23
C ASN A 15 7.64 2.39 -7.57
N ILE A 16 7.01 3.41 -8.16
CA ILE A 16 5.61 3.38 -8.58
C ILE A 16 5.57 3.33 -10.10
N THR A 17 4.90 2.33 -10.66
CA THR A 17 4.76 2.12 -12.10
C THR A 17 3.30 1.97 -12.49
N LEU A 18 2.85 2.80 -13.42
CA LEU A 18 1.54 2.74 -14.04
C LEU A 18 1.69 2.23 -15.47
N ARG A 19 0.98 1.17 -15.83
CA ARG A 19 0.95 0.61 -17.18
C ARG A 19 -0.44 0.67 -17.79
N CYS A 20 -0.53 0.92 -19.09
CA CYS A 20 -1.77 0.94 -19.84
C CYS A 20 -1.50 0.54 -21.29
N ASN A 21 -2.19 -0.47 -21.81
CA ASN A 21 -2.01 -0.97 -23.17
C ASN A 21 -3.12 -0.46 -24.10
N ALA A 22 -3.36 0.86 -24.12
CA ALA A 22 -4.40 1.48 -24.95
C ALA A 22 -3.92 1.74 -26.39
N MET A 23 -4.85 1.61 -27.35
CA MET A 23 -4.64 2.04 -28.73
C MET A 23 -5.77 2.99 -29.18
N PRO A 24 -5.47 4.25 -29.56
CA PRO A 24 -4.14 4.87 -29.59
C PRO A 24 -3.52 5.03 -28.20
N LYS A 25 -2.20 5.25 -28.15
CA LYS A 25 -1.49 5.55 -26.89
C LYS A 25 -2.07 6.81 -26.26
N LEU A 26 -2.25 6.79 -24.95
CA LEU A 26 -2.81 7.90 -24.18
C LEU A 26 -1.69 8.67 -23.47
N ASP A 27 -1.91 9.96 -23.26
CA ASP A 27 -1.08 10.77 -22.36
C ASP A 27 -1.32 10.33 -20.91
N LEU A 28 -0.55 9.32 -20.50
CA LEU A 28 -0.72 8.62 -19.24
C LEU A 28 0.17 9.23 -18.15
N GLY A 29 -0.33 9.25 -16.92
CA GLY A 29 0.46 9.62 -15.76
C GLY A 29 -0.24 9.37 -14.43
N PHE A 30 0.43 9.73 -13.35
CA PHE A 30 -0.16 9.68 -12.02
C PHE A 30 0.38 10.80 -11.15
N VAL A 31 -0.43 11.18 -10.16
CA VAL A 31 -0.01 12.08 -9.08
C VAL A 31 0.08 11.31 -7.78
N VAL A 32 1.06 11.67 -6.96
CA VAL A 32 1.21 11.21 -5.59
C VAL A 32 1.02 12.41 -4.68
N MET A 33 0.11 12.30 -3.73
CA MET A 33 -0.20 13.36 -2.79
C MET A 33 -0.18 12.84 -1.36
N ARG A 34 0.11 13.72 -0.40
CA ARG A 34 -0.13 13.41 1.01
C ARG A 34 -1.64 13.41 1.27
N GLN A 35 -2.14 12.37 1.91
CA GLN A 35 -3.53 12.31 2.33
C GLN A 35 -3.75 13.30 3.49
N VAL A 36 -4.84 14.05 3.42
CA VAL A 36 -5.31 14.88 4.53
C VAL A 36 -6.51 14.22 5.20
N ALA A 37 -6.77 14.54 6.46
CA ALA A 37 -7.85 13.91 7.23
C ALA A 37 -9.24 14.01 6.55
N ALA A 38 -9.48 15.08 5.79
CA ALA A 38 -10.72 15.28 5.02
C ALA A 38 -10.89 14.29 3.86
N ASP A 39 -9.79 13.69 3.37
CA ASP A 39 -9.75 12.82 2.19
C ASP A 39 -9.62 11.32 2.54
N ARG A 40 -9.92 10.93 3.80
CA ARG A 40 -9.80 9.52 4.24
C ARG A 40 -10.67 8.54 3.46
N GLY A 41 -11.79 9.02 2.90
CA GLY A 41 -12.68 8.24 2.03
C GLY A 41 -12.51 8.53 0.54
N GLY A 42 -11.34 9.03 0.12
CA GLY A 42 -11.11 9.48 -1.25
C GLY A 42 -11.41 10.97 -1.43
N ARG A 43 -10.59 11.62 -2.26
CA ARG A 43 -10.66 13.06 -2.49
C ARG A 43 -11.68 13.39 -3.58
N LYS A 44 -12.53 14.38 -3.34
CA LYS A 44 -13.39 14.92 -4.42
C LYS A 44 -12.53 15.67 -5.43
N THR A 45 -12.71 15.38 -6.71
CA THR A 45 -11.84 15.86 -7.81
C THR A 45 -11.82 17.39 -8.00
N SER A 46 -12.65 18.15 -7.29
CA SER A 46 -12.78 19.61 -7.43
C SER A 46 -12.03 20.42 -6.37
N GLU A 47 -11.46 19.79 -5.34
CA GLU A 47 -10.80 20.54 -4.27
C GLU A 47 -9.39 20.96 -4.70
N LYS A 48 -9.08 22.24 -4.48
CA LYS A 48 -7.79 22.82 -4.85
C LYS A 48 -6.67 22.14 -4.07
N VAL A 49 -5.85 21.36 -4.77
CA VAL A 49 -4.66 20.71 -4.22
C VAL A 49 -3.70 21.79 -3.72
N ARG A 50 -3.29 21.68 -2.45
CA ARG A 50 -2.31 22.62 -1.88
C ARG A 50 -0.89 22.23 -2.32
N LYS A 51 0.01 23.22 -2.40
CA LYS A 51 1.39 22.99 -2.86
C LYS A 51 2.15 21.98 -1.99
N ASN A 52 1.84 21.92 -0.70
CA ASN A 52 2.44 20.98 0.26
C ASN A 52 1.79 19.58 0.26
N GLU A 53 0.67 19.41 -0.44
CA GLU A 53 0.01 18.10 -0.59
C GLU A 53 0.58 17.33 -1.77
N LEU A 54 0.95 18.01 -2.86
CA LEU A 54 1.49 17.37 -4.05
C LEU A 54 2.96 16.99 -3.83
N LEU A 55 3.24 15.68 -3.79
CA LEU A 55 4.60 15.16 -3.64
C LEU A 55 5.24 14.93 -5.00
N HIS A 56 4.48 14.33 -5.91
CA HIS A 56 4.99 14.02 -7.24
C HIS A 56 3.89 14.06 -8.29
N LYS A 57 4.29 14.46 -9.49
CA LYS A 57 3.51 14.40 -10.70
C LYS A 57 4.45 13.92 -11.80
N THR A 58 4.18 12.77 -12.41
CA THR A 58 4.99 12.32 -13.55
C THR A 58 4.86 13.28 -14.76
N THR A 59 5.69 13.10 -15.77
CA THR A 59 5.58 13.86 -17.03
C THR A 59 4.61 13.15 -17.97
N TRP A 60 3.56 13.85 -18.40
CA TRP A 60 2.55 13.28 -19.28
C TRP A 60 3.05 13.22 -20.71
N ARG A 61 2.92 12.06 -21.34
CA ARG A 61 3.33 11.80 -22.72
C ARG A 61 2.61 10.56 -23.24
N PRO A 62 2.48 10.37 -24.56
CA PRO A 62 1.87 9.17 -25.11
C PRO A 62 2.78 7.96 -24.85
N THR A 63 2.45 7.16 -23.85
CA THR A 63 3.28 6.04 -23.39
C THR A 63 2.43 4.93 -22.80
N ASP A 64 2.91 3.69 -22.90
CA ASP A 64 2.27 2.53 -22.28
C ASP A 64 2.67 2.40 -20.80
N THR A 65 3.70 3.12 -20.37
CA THR A 65 4.25 3.05 -19.00
C THR A 65 4.70 4.42 -18.51
N ALA A 66 4.28 4.76 -17.29
CA ALA A 66 4.78 5.89 -16.51
C ALA A 66 5.35 5.38 -15.18
N THR A 67 6.56 5.83 -14.81
CA THR A 67 7.26 5.39 -13.59
C THR A 67 7.76 6.59 -12.81
N ALA A 68 7.81 6.47 -11.48
CA ALA A 68 8.46 7.40 -10.58
C ALA A 68 9.13 6.66 -9.42
N GLU A 69 10.27 7.18 -8.99
CA GLU A 69 10.96 6.81 -7.76
C GLU A 69 10.72 7.92 -6.73
N LEU A 70 10.23 7.56 -5.54
CA LEU A 70 9.92 8.52 -4.48
C LEU A 70 10.46 8.05 -3.14
N GLU A 71 11.11 8.94 -2.40
CA GLU A 71 11.39 8.75 -0.98
C GLU A 71 10.13 9.11 -0.17
N LEU A 72 9.59 8.14 0.56
CA LEU A 72 8.40 8.29 1.40
C LEU A 72 8.77 8.04 2.86
N VAL A 73 8.14 8.79 3.76
CA VAL A 73 8.30 8.62 5.21
C VAL A 73 7.00 8.11 5.80
N VAL A 74 7.04 7.48 6.97
CA VAL A 74 5.81 7.11 7.69
C VAL A 74 5.16 8.38 8.24
N PRO A 75 3.95 8.77 7.79
CA PRO A 75 3.35 10.01 8.26
C PRO A 75 2.92 9.90 9.72
N SER A 76 3.34 10.85 10.55
CA SER A 76 3.08 10.85 12.01
C SER A 76 1.61 11.02 12.38
N ASP A 77 0.79 11.50 11.46
CA ASP A 77 -0.65 11.72 11.61
C ASP A 77 -1.48 10.47 11.26
N GLY A 78 -0.82 9.36 10.91
CA GLY A 78 -1.47 8.11 10.51
C GLY A 78 -2.25 8.24 9.20
N ASN A 79 -2.05 9.32 8.44
CA ASN A 79 -2.57 9.47 7.10
C ASN A 79 -1.57 8.86 6.11
N GLY A 80 -2.02 8.40 4.95
CA GLY A 80 -1.13 7.83 3.95
C GLY A 80 -0.79 8.77 2.81
N TYR A 81 -0.44 8.17 1.68
CA TYR A 81 -0.24 8.84 0.41
C TYR A 81 -1.34 8.40 -0.56
N VAL A 82 -1.92 9.34 -1.30
CA VAL A 82 -2.91 9.04 -2.33
C VAL A 82 -2.23 9.02 -3.69
N VAL A 83 -2.33 7.89 -4.39
CA VAL A 83 -1.90 7.73 -5.78
C VAL A 83 -3.14 7.80 -6.67
N ILE A 84 -3.12 8.71 -7.64
CA ILE A 84 -4.22 8.89 -8.59
C ILE A 84 -3.70 8.66 -10.01
N PRO A 85 -3.90 7.46 -10.59
CA PRO A 85 -3.61 7.23 -11.98
C PRO A 85 -4.65 7.93 -12.87
N CYS A 86 -4.19 8.58 -13.94
CA CYS A 86 -5.08 9.26 -14.86
C CYS A 86 -4.45 9.53 -16.23
N THR A 87 -5.31 9.80 -17.21
CA THR A 87 -4.93 10.45 -18.46
C THR A 87 -4.84 11.97 -18.28
N PHE A 88 -4.10 12.64 -19.17
CA PHE A 88 -4.08 14.09 -19.26
C PHE A 88 -5.48 14.63 -19.59
N ASP A 89 -5.99 14.21 -20.74
CA ASP A 89 -7.30 14.63 -21.23
C ASP A 89 -8.41 13.81 -20.58
N ALA A 90 -9.50 14.49 -20.26
CA ALA A 90 -10.70 13.85 -19.74
C ALA A 90 -11.43 13.08 -20.85
N GLY A 91 -12.22 12.09 -20.47
CA GLY A 91 -13.07 11.32 -21.40
C GLY A 91 -12.41 10.07 -21.97
N HIS A 92 -11.09 9.91 -21.84
CA HIS A 92 -10.42 8.66 -22.19
C HIS A 92 -10.60 7.61 -21.10
N GLN A 93 -11.00 6.42 -21.53
CA GLN A 93 -11.14 5.24 -20.67
C GLN A 93 -10.20 4.16 -21.17
N ALA A 94 -9.42 3.58 -20.28
CA ALA A 94 -8.55 2.46 -20.58
C ALA A 94 -8.32 1.62 -19.33
N ALA A 95 -8.08 0.33 -19.52
CA ALA A 95 -7.60 -0.54 -18.45
C ALA A 95 -6.15 -0.18 -18.12
N PHE A 96 -5.79 -0.29 -16.84
CA PHE A 96 -4.44 -0.01 -16.37
C PHE A 96 -4.03 -0.99 -15.26
N GLU A 97 -2.73 -1.08 -15.05
CA GLU A 97 -2.11 -1.77 -13.91
C GLU A 97 -1.28 -0.77 -13.12
N LEU A 98 -1.42 -0.79 -11.80
CA LEU A 98 -0.61 0.02 -10.90
C LEU A 98 0.24 -0.91 -10.02
N HIS A 99 1.55 -0.75 -10.11
CA HIS A 99 2.53 -1.51 -9.35
C HIS A 99 3.29 -0.57 -8.43
N VAL A 100 3.42 -0.95 -7.16
CA VAL A 100 4.23 -0.25 -6.16
C VAL A 100 5.20 -1.24 -5.56
N ILE A 101 6.47 -0.86 -5.47
CA ILE A 101 7.55 -1.69 -4.93
C ILE A 101 8.35 -0.84 -3.95
N SER A 102 8.55 -1.32 -2.72
CA SER A 102 9.57 -0.77 -1.83
C SER A 102 10.95 -1.28 -2.25
N VAL A 103 11.88 -0.38 -2.55
CA VAL A 103 13.26 -0.73 -2.96
C VAL A 103 14.02 -1.40 -1.81
N GLY A 104 13.72 -1.01 -0.56
CA GLY A 104 14.31 -1.61 0.64
C GLY A 104 13.72 -2.97 1.02
N GLY A 105 12.67 -3.43 0.33
CA GLY A 105 11.90 -4.61 0.73
C GLY A 105 10.98 -4.36 1.93
N ASP A 106 10.78 -3.09 2.31
CA ASP A 106 9.90 -2.71 3.39
C ASP A 106 8.42 -3.01 3.07
N SER A 107 7.68 -3.43 4.09
CA SER A 107 6.24 -3.63 3.98
C SER A 107 5.49 -2.30 3.80
N PHE A 108 4.37 -2.38 3.10
CA PHE A 108 3.43 -1.28 2.95
C PHE A 108 2.05 -1.86 2.67
N ALA A 109 1.01 -1.10 3.00
CA ALA A 109 -0.36 -1.45 2.62
C ALA A 109 -0.81 -0.57 1.44
N MET A 110 -1.57 -1.18 0.53
CA MET A 110 -2.22 -0.48 -0.56
C MET A 110 -3.71 -0.79 -0.54
N THR A 111 -4.55 0.24 -0.64
CA THR A 111 -6.01 0.08 -0.56
C THR A 111 -6.68 1.01 -1.56
N GLU A 112 -7.65 0.51 -2.31
CA GLU A 112 -8.46 1.36 -3.17
C GLU A 112 -9.39 2.24 -2.32
N LEU A 113 -9.39 3.54 -2.59
CA LEU A 113 -10.32 4.48 -1.99
C LEU A 113 -11.54 4.59 -2.90
N LEU A 114 -12.64 3.99 -2.43
CA LEU A 114 -13.95 4.14 -3.08
C LEU A 114 -14.40 5.60 -2.94
N ASP A 115 -14.82 6.22 -4.04
CA ASP A 115 -15.33 7.60 -4.04
C ASP A 115 -16.36 7.77 -2.91
N ALA A 116 -16.19 8.79 -2.05
CA ALA A 116 -17.08 9.11 -0.93
C ALA A 116 -18.56 9.42 -1.32
N GLY A 117 -18.91 9.28 -2.60
CA GLY A 117 -20.28 9.37 -3.13
C GLY A 117 -20.87 8.06 -3.66
N ALA A 118 -20.10 6.98 -3.73
CA ALA A 118 -20.58 5.65 -4.09
C ALA A 118 -20.94 4.88 -2.81
N ALA A 119 -22.04 5.28 -2.17
CA ALA A 119 -22.67 4.41 -1.18
C ALA A 119 -22.93 3.05 -1.85
N ALA A 120 -22.41 1.97 -1.26
CA ALA A 120 -22.73 0.63 -1.69
C ALA A 120 -24.27 0.48 -1.73
N PRO A 121 -24.85 -0.11 -2.78
CA PRO A 121 -26.28 -0.41 -2.75
C PRO A 121 -26.56 -1.29 -1.53
N PRO A 122 -27.59 -0.98 -0.71
CA PRO A 122 -27.98 -1.85 0.38
C PRO A 122 -28.58 -3.11 -0.24
N GLY A 123 -27.82 -4.22 -0.19
CA GLY A 123 -28.33 -5.52 -0.59
C GLY A 123 -27.59 -6.17 -1.74
N ALA A 124 -26.43 -6.74 -1.43
CA ALA A 124 -26.01 -7.99 -2.03
C ALA A 124 -25.60 -8.90 -0.87
N GLY A 125 -26.60 -9.61 -0.32
CA GLY A 125 -26.39 -10.60 0.71
C GLY A 125 -25.45 -11.69 0.21
N GLY A 126 -24.19 -11.60 0.64
CA GLY A 126 -23.26 -12.72 0.60
C GLY A 126 -23.81 -13.81 1.52
N ARG A 127 -24.39 -14.84 0.90
CA ARG A 127 -24.75 -16.09 1.58
C ARG A 127 -23.48 -16.67 2.20
N THR A 128 -23.31 -16.49 3.51
CA THR A 128 -22.39 -17.29 4.29
C THR A 128 -22.92 -18.72 4.31
N SER A 129 -22.32 -19.58 3.50
CA SER A 129 -22.48 -21.03 3.65
C SER A 129 -21.67 -21.46 4.87
N ALA A 130 -22.17 -21.14 6.07
CA ALA A 130 -21.69 -21.71 7.32
C ALA A 130 -22.34 -23.09 7.47
N ARG A 131 -21.62 -24.12 7.05
CA ARG A 131 -21.97 -25.51 7.33
C ARG A 131 -21.83 -25.73 8.84
N ALA A 132 -22.98 -25.84 9.51
CA ALA A 132 -23.10 -26.20 10.90
C ALA A 132 -22.48 -27.59 11.15
N GLY A 133 -21.44 -27.64 11.97
CA GLY A 133 -21.00 -28.86 12.65
C GLY A 133 -21.78 -29.03 13.97
N PRO A 134 -22.12 -30.27 14.38
CA PRO A 134 -22.89 -30.51 15.60
C PRO A 134 -22.06 -30.26 16.88
N PRO A 135 -22.71 -29.90 18.01
CA PRO A 135 -22.03 -29.61 19.27
C PRO A 135 -21.65 -30.90 20.01
N LEU A 136 -20.41 -30.94 20.53
CA LEU A 136 -19.95 -31.93 21.50
C LEU A 136 -20.03 -31.36 22.92
N ALA A 137 -20.51 -32.19 23.83
CA ALA A 137 -20.94 -31.90 25.20
C ALA A 137 -19.77 -31.65 26.19
N PRO A 138 -20.05 -31.16 27.42
CA PRO A 138 -19.05 -30.76 28.40
C PRO A 138 -18.65 -31.91 29.33
N GLY A 139 -17.35 -32.05 29.60
CA GLY A 139 -16.80 -32.97 30.60
C GLY A 139 -15.65 -32.28 31.34
N GLY A 140 -15.84 -32.04 32.64
CA GLY A 140 -14.84 -31.39 33.50
C GLY A 140 -13.80 -32.36 34.05
N THR A 141 -12.77 -31.79 34.70
CA THR A 141 -12.24 -32.24 36.00
C THR A 141 -11.27 -31.19 36.53
N ALA A 142 -11.34 -30.99 37.84
CA ALA A 142 -10.46 -30.16 38.65
C ALA A 142 -9.03 -30.72 38.74
N GLY A 143 -8.06 -29.86 39.08
CA GLY A 143 -6.72 -30.26 39.51
C GLY A 143 -5.88 -29.07 39.95
N MET A 144 -5.44 -29.09 41.20
CA MET A 144 -4.74 -28.02 41.93
C MET A 144 -3.25 -27.80 41.52
N ASN A 145 -2.81 -26.52 41.53
CA ASN A 145 -1.69 -25.84 42.25
C ASN A 145 -0.30 -26.54 42.45
N PRO A 146 0.75 -25.86 42.98
CA PRO A 146 1.48 -24.61 42.65
C PRO A 146 2.99 -24.86 42.39
N THR A 147 3.78 -23.80 42.13
CA THR A 147 5.04 -23.43 42.85
C THR A 147 6.13 -22.80 41.96
N VAL A 148 6.72 -21.71 42.47
CA VAL A 148 7.84 -20.87 41.98
C VAL A 148 9.20 -21.49 42.38
N PRO A 149 10.33 -21.22 41.68
CA PRO A 149 11.32 -20.26 42.21
C PRO A 149 12.13 -19.51 41.11
N THR A 150 12.44 -18.22 41.25
CA THR A 150 13.67 -17.60 41.82
C THR A 150 14.92 -17.59 40.91
N GLY A 151 15.40 -16.37 40.60
CA GLY A 151 16.83 -16.01 40.68
C GLY A 151 17.61 -15.82 39.37
N GLY A 152 18.31 -14.69 39.23
CA GLY A 152 19.39 -14.54 38.26
C GLY A 152 19.82 -13.11 37.90
N SER A 153 20.42 -12.38 38.85
CA SER A 153 21.16 -11.14 38.60
C SER A 153 22.52 -11.41 37.94
N GLY A 154 22.98 -10.53 37.05
CA GLY A 154 24.34 -10.56 36.50
C GLY A 154 24.74 -9.24 35.83
N SER A 155 25.43 -8.39 36.59
CA SER A 155 26.17 -7.22 36.11
C SER A 155 27.44 -7.64 35.37
N GLY A 156 27.79 -6.93 34.30
CA GLY A 156 29.08 -7.05 33.62
C GLY A 156 29.47 -5.74 32.95
N SER A 157 30.49 -5.09 33.50
CA SER A 157 31.13 -3.85 33.03
C SER A 157 32.44 -4.13 32.31
N GLY A 158 32.81 -3.26 31.36
CA GLY A 158 34.15 -3.15 30.76
C GLY A 158 34.12 -3.45 29.25
N GLY A 159 34.80 -2.75 28.36
CA GLY A 159 35.76 -1.65 28.44
C GLY A 159 36.46 -1.53 27.08
N THR A 160 36.75 -0.28 26.68
CA THR A 160 37.88 0.17 25.83
C THR A 160 38.08 -0.31 24.37
N SER A 161 37.96 0.69 23.48
CA SER A 161 38.95 1.16 22.47
C SER A 161 39.38 0.32 21.26
N ALA A 162 39.05 0.89 20.10
CA ALA A 162 39.92 1.31 18.99
C ALA A 162 40.51 0.30 17.97
N ALA A 163 40.52 0.82 16.74
CA ALA A 163 41.43 0.59 15.61
C ALA A 163 40.92 -0.24 14.42
N ALA A 164 41.12 0.38 13.25
CA ALA A 164 40.83 -0.02 11.89
C ALA A 164 41.56 -1.30 11.43
N ALA A 165 40.96 -1.99 10.45
CA ALA A 165 41.66 -2.47 9.26
C ALA A 165 40.65 -2.90 8.19
N ALA A 166 41.02 -2.64 6.94
CA ALA A 166 40.28 -2.95 5.73
C ALA A 166 40.54 -4.38 5.23
N SER A 167 39.74 -4.76 4.24
CA SER A 167 39.92 -5.82 3.22
C SER A 167 39.46 -7.24 3.57
N GLY A 168 38.73 -7.84 2.62
CA GLY A 168 38.44 -9.27 2.57
C GLY A 168 37.06 -9.61 2.04
N ALA A 169 36.99 -10.00 0.76
CA ALA A 169 35.78 -10.49 0.10
C ALA A 169 35.27 -11.80 0.72
N ASP A 170 33.95 -11.99 0.75
CA ASP A 170 33.38 -13.34 0.73
C ASP A 170 31.98 -13.38 0.09
N SER A 171 31.73 -14.49 -0.60
CA SER A 171 30.60 -14.76 -1.46
C SER A 171 29.55 -15.53 -0.65
N GLY A 172 28.35 -14.97 -0.50
CA GLY A 172 27.26 -15.62 0.23
C GLY A 172 25.91 -15.26 -0.36
N GLY A 173 25.52 -16.00 -1.40
CA GLY A 173 24.18 -15.94 -1.97
C GLY A 173 23.13 -16.27 -0.91
N THR A 174 22.25 -15.31 -0.63
CA THR A 174 21.02 -15.51 0.12
C THR A 174 19.86 -15.61 -0.87
N PRO A 175 18.95 -16.59 -0.71
CA PRO A 175 17.78 -16.69 -1.55
C PRO A 175 16.87 -15.48 -1.29
N LEU A 176 16.52 -14.80 -2.39
CA LEU A 176 15.60 -13.69 -2.46
C LEU A 176 14.31 -14.05 -1.71
N GLY A 177 14.07 -13.31 -0.62
CA GLY A 177 12.78 -13.27 0.03
C GLY A 177 11.71 -12.88 -0.98
N GLU A 178 10.56 -13.51 -0.84
CA GLU A 178 9.38 -13.36 -1.67
C GLU A 178 8.93 -11.89 -1.58
N ASN A 179 9.37 -11.06 -2.54
CA ASN A 179 8.97 -9.66 -2.60
C ASN A 179 7.45 -9.59 -2.73
N GLU A 180 6.81 -9.00 -1.72
CA GLU A 180 5.37 -8.75 -1.71
C GLU A 180 5.05 -7.71 -2.78
N VAL A 181 4.76 -8.18 -4.00
CA VAL A 181 4.28 -7.33 -5.09
C VAL A 181 2.78 -7.17 -4.89
N ALA A 182 2.37 -6.01 -4.40
CA ALA A 182 0.97 -5.61 -4.45
C ALA A 182 0.62 -5.23 -5.89
N THR A 183 0.07 -6.18 -6.66
CA THR A 183 -0.56 -5.90 -7.95
C THR A 183 -2.05 -5.63 -7.70
N VAL A 184 -2.47 -4.39 -7.93
CA VAL A 184 -3.90 -4.05 -7.98
C VAL A 184 -4.29 -3.93 -9.45
N SER A 185 -5.03 -4.93 -9.94
CA SER A 185 -5.58 -4.97 -11.30
C SER A 185 -7.08 -4.62 -11.26
N GLU A 186 -7.47 -3.76 -12.20
CA GLU A 186 -8.86 -3.42 -12.60
C GLU A 186 -9.63 -2.38 -11.76
N GLY A 187 -9.53 -1.12 -12.20
CA GLY A 187 -10.58 -0.11 -11.99
C GLY A 187 -11.17 0.32 -13.34
N GLN A 188 -12.26 -0.31 -13.79
CA GLN A 188 -13.03 0.20 -14.93
C GLN A 188 -13.84 1.41 -14.48
N GLY A 189 -13.51 2.60 -14.99
CA GLY A 189 -14.25 3.84 -14.74
C GLY A 189 -15.62 3.85 -15.42
N LEU A 190 -16.59 3.08 -14.89
CA LEU A 190 -17.96 3.04 -15.39
C LEU A 190 -18.72 4.32 -15.01
N SER A 191 -18.79 5.28 -15.93
CA SER A 191 -19.81 6.33 -15.87
C SER A 191 -21.01 5.93 -16.75
N LYS A 192 -22.19 5.81 -16.13
CA LYS A 192 -23.49 5.43 -16.74
C LYS A 192 -24.04 6.42 -17.79
N LYS A 193 -23.22 7.31 -18.36
CA LYS A 193 -23.68 8.47 -19.15
C LYS A 193 -23.46 8.38 -20.67
N GLN A 194 -23.16 7.21 -21.23
CA GLN A 194 -22.95 7.04 -22.68
C GLN A 194 -23.97 6.11 -23.38
N LEU A 195 -25.15 5.90 -22.79
CA LEU A 195 -26.32 5.37 -23.49
C LEU A 195 -27.34 6.49 -23.70
N ALA A 196 -27.10 7.32 -24.71
CA ALA A 196 -28.11 8.17 -25.36
C ALA A 196 -27.57 8.59 -26.73
#